data_AF-A0A3A6Q9R7-F1
#
_entry.id   AF-A0A3A6Q9R7-F1
#
_cell.length_a   1.000
_cell.length_b   1.000
_cell.length_c   1.000
_cell.angle_alpha   90.00
_cell.angle_beta   90.00
_cell.angle_gamma   90.00
#
_symmetry.space_group_name_H-M   'P 1'
#
loop_
_entity.id
_entity.type
_entity.pdbx_description
1 polymer ?
#
loop_
_entity_poly.entity_id
_entity_poly.type
_entity_poly.pdbx_seq_one_letter_code
_entity_poly.pdbx_strand_id
1 'polypeptide(L)'
;MKIYKLRVTDAGYSDLTRDSFEEQTNLMPPWFDHQADKERHFAVCPACNNSTQIMNLYHESEPLYAKHNLSVTVGLQNEIALSYCPYYTKRPRLTLEARRVREDETSIQIMQCLIENFDKVAFLIKETIGLLYSKGQLQKMLDVYHNSRGWLYSGANLLNVPWIFLYQARSQNVAGMRIYKEEIRAAMLRYNDRLTFNEYNNVIFPKGEFIELNISFIHHKQTIVNERLTETLELNITGRKNVLVYSELITFHHERFSGLVNSKNEQFRQYDLVEMARSMLN
;
A
#
# COMPACT_ATOMS: atom_id res chain seq x y z
N MET A 1 -10.95 -15.04 -0.97
CA MET A 1 -9.66 -14.49 -0.51
C MET A 1 -8.76 -15.60 -0.01
N LYS A 2 -7.46 -15.59 -0.36
CA LYS A 2 -6.46 -16.60 0.09
C LYS A 2 -5.54 -16.11 1.21
N ILE A 3 -5.90 -15.01 1.87
CA ILE A 3 -5.17 -14.46 3.01
C ILE A 3 -6.17 -14.09 4.11
N TYR A 4 -5.72 -14.08 5.35
CA TYR A 4 -6.51 -13.66 6.50
C TYR A 4 -5.62 -13.10 7.60
N LYS A 5 -6.22 -12.41 8.57
CA LYS A 5 -5.62 -12.12 9.87
C LYS A 5 -6.62 -12.47 10.96
N LEU A 6 -6.18 -12.55 12.21
CA LEU A 6 -7.07 -12.89 13.31
C LEU A 6 -7.69 -11.65 13.93
N ARG A 7 -6.94 -10.57 14.12
CA ARG A 7 -7.43 -9.38 14.82
C ARG A 7 -7.39 -8.16 13.92
N VAL A 8 -8.33 -7.24 14.13
CA VAL A 8 -8.35 -5.92 13.47
C VAL A 8 -7.03 -5.17 13.67
N THR A 9 -6.43 -5.30 14.86
CA THR A 9 -5.16 -4.68 15.25
C THR A 9 -3.92 -5.32 14.62
N ASP A 10 -4.02 -6.51 14.03
CA ASP A 10 -2.87 -7.16 13.43
C ASP A 10 -2.49 -6.39 12.15
N ALA A 11 -1.24 -5.92 12.07
CA ALA A 11 -0.71 -5.28 10.86
C ALA A 11 -0.25 -6.29 9.79
N GLY A 12 -0.09 -7.55 10.20
CA GLY A 12 0.26 -8.67 9.34
C GLY A 12 -0.96 -9.45 8.85
N TYR A 13 -0.69 -10.42 7.98
CA TYR A 13 -1.64 -11.42 7.54
C TYR A 13 -0.90 -12.71 7.23
N SER A 14 -1.66 -13.79 7.15
CA SER A 14 -1.20 -15.14 6.85
C SER A 14 -1.82 -15.62 5.55
N ASP A 15 -1.09 -16.44 4.79
CA ASP A 15 -1.70 -17.24 3.73
C ASP A 15 -2.71 -18.20 4.35
N LEU A 16 -3.86 -18.33 3.69
CA LEU A 16 -4.92 -19.23 4.11
C LEU A 16 -4.60 -20.65 3.64
N THR A 17 -4.16 -21.46 4.59
CA THR A 17 -4.03 -22.91 4.48
C THR A 17 -4.75 -23.54 5.67
N ARG A 18 -4.97 -24.85 5.62
CA ARG A 18 -5.50 -25.59 6.77
C ARG A 18 -4.54 -25.44 7.95
N ASP A 19 -3.30 -25.86 7.77
CA ASP A 19 -2.27 -25.87 8.82
C ASP A 19 -2.08 -24.48 9.44
N SER A 20 -1.92 -23.43 8.61
CA SER A 20 -1.75 -22.06 9.13
C SER A 20 -2.92 -21.58 9.98
N PHE A 21 -4.15 -21.95 9.61
CA PHE A 21 -5.34 -21.59 10.37
C PHE A 21 -5.45 -22.38 11.67
N GLU A 22 -5.23 -23.69 11.64
CA GLU A 22 -5.24 -24.54 12.84
C GLU A 22 -4.20 -24.08 13.85
N GLU A 23 -2.95 -23.87 13.42
CA GLU A 23 -1.83 -23.44 14.28
C GLU A 23 -2.10 -22.08 14.93
N GLN A 24 -2.64 -21.11 14.17
CA GLN A 24 -2.84 -19.75 14.69
C GLN A 24 -4.07 -19.63 15.59
N THR A 25 -5.09 -20.46 15.37
CA THR A 25 -6.34 -20.39 16.14
C THR A 25 -6.39 -21.40 17.28
N ASN A 26 -5.55 -22.44 17.25
CA ASN A 26 -5.67 -23.64 18.07
C ASN A 26 -7.10 -24.22 18.06
N LEU A 27 -7.85 -24.00 16.97
CA LEU A 27 -9.26 -24.39 16.84
C LEU A 27 -10.17 -23.85 17.96
N MET A 28 -9.80 -22.70 18.54
CA MET A 28 -10.52 -22.11 19.67
C MET A 28 -11.45 -20.96 19.25
N PRO A 29 -12.51 -20.70 20.04
CA PRO A 29 -13.28 -19.47 19.93
C PRO A 29 -12.39 -18.21 20.03
N PRO A 30 -12.74 -17.11 19.34
CA PRO A 30 -13.96 -16.92 18.55
C PRO A 30 -13.83 -17.36 17.07
N TRP A 31 -12.66 -17.87 16.67
CA TRP A 31 -12.36 -18.24 15.27
C TRP A 31 -13.03 -19.53 14.83
N PHE A 32 -13.44 -20.32 15.81
CA PHE A 32 -14.00 -21.63 15.62
C PHE A 32 -15.35 -21.69 16.34
N ASP A 33 -16.40 -22.07 15.62
CA ASP A 33 -17.75 -22.24 16.15
C ASP A 33 -18.31 -23.64 15.82
N HIS A 34 -18.61 -24.39 16.87
CA HIS A 34 -19.22 -25.73 16.83
C HIS A 34 -20.74 -25.69 17.16
N GLN A 35 -21.42 -24.54 17.05
CA GLN A 35 -22.86 -24.49 17.28
C GLN A 35 -23.65 -25.06 16.08
N ALA A 36 -24.38 -26.15 16.35
CA ALA A 36 -25.18 -26.98 15.42
C ALA A 36 -24.37 -27.91 14.47
N ASP A 37 -25.07 -28.70 13.64
CA ASP A 37 -24.54 -29.71 12.70
C ASP A 37 -23.52 -29.19 11.64
N LYS A 38 -23.10 -27.92 11.71
CA LYS A 38 -22.19 -27.30 10.76
C LYS A 38 -21.14 -26.46 11.48
N GLU A 39 -19.93 -26.98 11.46
CA GLU A 39 -18.71 -26.30 11.88
C GLU A 39 -18.46 -25.04 11.04
N ARG A 40 -18.07 -23.93 11.68
CA ARG A 40 -17.77 -22.66 11.01
C ARG A 40 -16.46 -22.08 11.51
N HIS A 41 -15.73 -21.49 10.57
CA HIS A 41 -14.42 -20.90 10.79
C HIS A 41 -14.45 -19.42 10.42
N PHE A 42 -13.93 -18.57 11.29
CA PHE A 42 -13.99 -17.13 11.17
C PHE A 42 -12.61 -16.50 11.25
N ALA A 43 -12.45 -15.38 10.54
CA ALA A 43 -11.23 -14.60 10.52
C ALA A 43 -11.54 -13.14 10.14
N VAL A 44 -10.51 -12.31 10.00
CA VAL A 44 -10.62 -10.90 9.62
C VAL A 44 -9.97 -10.67 8.25
N CYS A 45 -10.63 -9.87 7.41
CA CYS A 45 -10.09 -9.43 6.13
C CYS A 45 -8.91 -8.46 6.34
N PRO A 46 -7.70 -8.76 5.83
CA PRO A 46 -6.55 -7.87 6.02
C PRO A 46 -6.68 -6.50 5.33
N ALA A 47 -7.49 -6.40 4.26
CA ALA A 47 -7.60 -5.17 3.47
C ALA A 47 -8.59 -4.15 4.06
N CYS A 48 -9.67 -4.62 4.69
CA CYS A 48 -10.78 -3.75 5.17
C CYS A 48 -11.23 -4.02 6.61
N ASN A 49 -10.54 -4.92 7.33
CA ASN A 49 -10.83 -5.29 8.72
C ASN A 49 -12.21 -5.88 9.01
N ASN A 50 -13.05 -6.10 8.00
CA ASN A 50 -14.34 -6.74 8.19
C ASN A 50 -14.20 -8.22 8.52
N SER A 51 -15.18 -8.72 9.27
CA SER A 51 -15.36 -10.15 9.53
C SER A 51 -15.44 -10.98 8.25
N THR A 52 -14.89 -12.18 8.31
CA THR A 52 -14.89 -13.16 7.24
C THR A 52 -15.19 -14.55 7.78
N GLN A 53 -15.74 -15.40 6.92
CA GLN A 53 -15.88 -16.83 7.13
C GLN A 53 -14.94 -17.56 6.18
N ILE A 54 -14.22 -18.54 6.69
CA ILE A 54 -13.41 -19.46 5.88
C ILE A 54 -14.33 -20.57 5.39
N MET A 55 -14.31 -20.76 4.08
CA MET A 55 -15.09 -21.77 3.38
C MET A 55 -14.18 -22.94 3.06
N ASN A 56 -14.70 -24.16 3.19
CA ASN A 56 -14.05 -25.38 2.72
C ASN A 56 -12.70 -25.69 3.37
N LEU A 57 -12.52 -25.35 4.66
CA LEU A 57 -11.28 -25.63 5.41
C LEU A 57 -10.90 -27.12 5.40
N TYR A 58 -11.90 -28.00 5.52
CA TYR A 58 -11.74 -29.47 5.54
C TYR A 58 -12.36 -30.17 4.33
N HIS A 59 -12.75 -29.43 3.29
CA HIS A 59 -13.37 -30.00 2.08
C HIS A 59 -12.36 -30.02 0.93
N GLU A 60 -11.61 -31.11 0.80
CA GLU A 60 -10.49 -31.25 -0.15
C GLU A 60 -10.91 -31.08 -1.63
N SER A 61 -12.15 -31.43 -1.97
CA SER A 61 -12.69 -31.31 -3.34
C SER A 61 -13.11 -29.89 -3.72
N GLU A 62 -13.16 -28.96 -2.76
CA GLU A 62 -13.61 -27.60 -2.99
C GLU A 62 -12.50 -26.57 -2.71
N PRO A 63 -12.49 -25.42 -3.40
CA PRO A 63 -11.49 -24.40 -3.13
C PRO A 63 -11.67 -23.83 -1.71
N LEU A 64 -10.56 -23.80 -0.95
CA LEU A 64 -10.45 -23.10 0.33
C LEU A 64 -10.37 -21.57 0.12
N TYR A 65 -11.23 -20.78 0.72
CA TYR A 65 -11.13 -19.31 0.65
C TYR A 65 -11.86 -18.64 1.81
N ALA A 66 -11.41 -17.44 2.20
CA ALA A 66 -12.18 -16.57 3.08
C ALA A 66 -13.13 -15.68 2.27
N LYS A 67 -14.34 -15.50 2.80
CA LYS A 67 -15.42 -14.66 2.27
C LYS A 67 -15.88 -13.68 3.34
N HIS A 68 -16.13 -12.42 2.97
CA HIS A 68 -16.72 -11.45 3.90
C HIS A 68 -18.05 -11.96 4.46
N ASN A 69 -18.20 -11.85 5.78
CA ASN A 69 -19.42 -12.19 6.50
C ASN A 69 -19.64 -11.16 7.61
N LEU A 70 -20.49 -10.17 7.38
CA LEU A 70 -20.76 -9.10 8.36
C LEU A 70 -21.73 -9.53 9.47
N SER A 71 -22.29 -10.74 9.42
CA SER A 71 -23.20 -11.22 10.48
C SER A 71 -22.47 -11.77 11.71
N VAL A 72 -21.13 -11.75 11.72
CA VAL A 72 -20.30 -12.27 12.82
C VAL A 72 -19.37 -11.18 13.36
N THR A 73 -19.01 -11.27 14.64
CA THR A 73 -18.31 -10.22 15.41
C THR A 73 -16.85 -10.59 15.70
N VAL A 74 -16.11 -11.07 14.70
CA VAL A 74 -14.67 -11.39 14.84
C VAL A 74 -13.75 -10.27 14.33
N GLY A 75 -14.27 -9.45 13.41
CA GLY A 75 -13.71 -8.18 12.96
C GLY A 75 -14.81 -7.11 12.89
N LEU A 76 -14.63 -6.14 12.00
CA LEU A 76 -15.59 -5.07 11.77
C LEU A 76 -16.84 -5.55 11.01
N GLN A 77 -17.91 -4.76 11.12
CA GLN A 77 -19.18 -4.92 10.42
C GLN A 77 -19.47 -3.67 9.59
N ASN A 78 -18.45 -3.20 8.87
CA ASN A 78 -18.44 -1.92 8.19
C ASN A 78 -18.75 -2.09 6.70
N GLU A 79 -20.00 -1.87 6.33
CA GLU A 79 -20.46 -1.94 4.93
C GLU A 79 -19.75 -0.93 4.02
N ILE A 80 -19.40 0.25 4.54
CA ILE A 80 -18.67 1.27 3.78
C ILE A 80 -17.30 0.70 3.43
N ALA A 81 -16.54 0.19 4.41
CA ALA A 81 -15.24 -0.41 4.18
C ALA A 81 -15.32 -1.61 3.22
N LEU A 82 -16.38 -2.43 3.29
CA LEU A 82 -16.61 -3.53 2.36
C LEU A 82 -16.76 -3.02 0.92
N SER A 83 -17.49 -1.93 0.71
CA SER A 83 -17.74 -1.37 -0.62
C SER A 83 -16.46 -0.91 -1.35
N TYR A 84 -15.37 -0.66 -0.62
CA TYR A 84 -14.05 -0.30 -1.17
C TYR A 84 -13.01 -1.41 -1.02
N CYS A 85 -13.40 -2.58 -0.50
CA CYS A 85 -12.48 -3.70 -0.35
C CYS A 85 -12.08 -4.25 -1.74
N PRO A 86 -10.79 -4.49 -2.01
CA PRO A 86 -10.34 -5.03 -3.30
C PRO A 86 -10.94 -6.41 -3.60
N TYR A 87 -11.29 -7.18 -2.56
CA TYR A 87 -11.92 -8.49 -2.67
C TYR A 87 -13.45 -8.44 -2.78
N TYR A 88 -14.06 -7.25 -2.84
CA TYR A 88 -15.49 -7.10 -3.08
C TYR A 88 -15.76 -6.89 -4.57
N THR A 89 -16.74 -7.63 -5.10
CA THR A 89 -17.06 -7.64 -6.53
C THR A 89 -17.77 -6.36 -6.99
N LYS A 90 -18.55 -5.72 -6.11
CA LYS A 90 -19.28 -4.48 -6.41
C LYS A 90 -18.51 -3.20 -6.04
N ARG A 91 -17.17 -3.28 -5.97
CA ARG A 91 -16.33 -2.12 -5.68
C ARG A 91 -16.36 -1.11 -6.84
N PRO A 92 -16.16 0.19 -6.57
CA PRO A 92 -16.18 1.21 -7.62
C PRO A 92 -15.00 1.05 -8.60
N ARG A 93 -15.17 1.62 -9.80
CA ARG A 93 -14.07 1.75 -10.75
C ARG A 93 -13.01 2.70 -10.18
N LEU A 94 -11.75 2.33 -10.34
CA LEU A 94 -10.62 3.12 -9.87
C LEU A 94 -10.25 4.20 -10.90
N THR A 95 -10.35 5.46 -10.49
CA THR A 95 -9.76 6.63 -11.16
C THR A 95 -9.00 7.44 -10.12
N LEU A 96 -8.07 8.31 -10.51
CA LEU A 96 -7.26 9.08 -9.56
C LEU A 96 -8.09 9.93 -8.59
N GLU A 97 -9.25 10.39 -9.05
CA GLU A 97 -10.22 11.22 -8.32
C GLU A 97 -11.27 10.40 -7.55
N ALA A 98 -11.32 9.07 -7.72
CA ALA A 98 -12.29 8.24 -7.01
C ALA A 98 -12.09 8.34 -5.49
N ARG A 99 -13.15 8.65 -4.75
CA ARG A 99 -13.10 8.80 -3.29
C ARG A 99 -14.16 7.95 -2.61
N ARG A 100 -13.86 7.57 -1.36
CA ARG A 100 -14.84 7.05 -0.42
C ARG A 100 -15.90 8.11 -0.16
N VAL A 101 -17.15 7.68 -0.06
CA VAL A 101 -18.30 8.58 0.16
C VAL A 101 -18.21 9.36 1.47
N ARG A 102 -17.55 8.80 2.48
CA ARG A 102 -17.26 9.44 3.77
C ARG A 102 -16.07 8.75 4.42
N GLU A 103 -15.55 9.38 5.47
CA GLU A 103 -14.58 8.75 6.35
C GLU A 103 -15.26 7.63 7.14
N ASP A 104 -14.55 6.53 7.25
CA ASP A 104 -14.91 5.36 8.03
C ASP A 104 -13.67 4.87 8.80
N GLU A 105 -13.87 3.95 9.75
CA GLU A 105 -12.80 3.43 10.61
C GLU A 105 -11.59 2.92 9.81
N THR A 106 -11.82 2.22 8.68
CA THR A 106 -10.73 1.72 7.84
C THR A 106 -9.96 2.86 7.19
N SER A 107 -10.63 3.91 6.73
CA SER A 107 -9.95 5.07 6.13
C SER A 107 -9.09 5.84 7.13
N ILE A 108 -9.53 5.92 8.39
CA ILE A 108 -8.77 6.52 9.49
C ILE A 108 -7.54 5.64 9.79
N GLN A 109 -7.71 4.32 9.83
CA GLN A 109 -6.61 3.38 10.03
C GLN A 109 -5.58 3.42 8.88
N ILE A 110 -6.00 3.65 7.63
CA ILE A 110 -5.09 3.86 6.49
C ILE A 110 -4.22 5.10 6.72
N MET A 111 -4.85 6.21 7.15
CA MET A 111 -4.13 7.45 7.46
C MET A 111 -3.16 7.26 8.63
N GLN A 112 -3.61 6.66 9.73
CA GLN A 112 -2.77 6.37 10.90
C GLN A 112 -1.62 5.43 10.55
N CYS A 113 -1.87 4.40 9.75
CA CYS A 113 -0.83 3.48 9.28
C CYS A 113 0.27 4.23 8.52
N LEU A 114 -0.11 5.17 7.64
CA LEU A 114 0.86 6.03 6.93
C LEU A 114 1.66 6.87 7.93
N ILE A 115 0.99 7.55 8.87
CA ILE A 115 1.65 8.41 9.87
C ILE A 115 2.66 7.63 10.70
N GLU A 116 2.22 6.55 11.34
CA GLU A 116 3.00 5.77 12.30
C GLU A 116 4.18 5.03 11.68
N ASN A 117 4.14 4.81 10.36
CA ASN A 117 5.14 4.06 9.62
C ASN A 117 5.75 4.88 8.47
N PHE A 118 5.68 6.20 8.50
CA PHE A 118 6.10 7.03 7.36
C PHE A 118 7.59 6.87 7.01
N ASP A 119 8.43 6.66 8.02
CA ASP A 119 9.83 6.32 7.84
C ASP A 119 10.03 4.98 7.12
N LYS A 120 9.26 3.96 7.49
CA LYS A 120 9.26 2.65 6.84
C LYS A 120 8.71 2.72 5.41
N VAL A 121 7.73 3.60 5.15
CA VAL A 121 7.24 3.90 3.79
C VAL A 121 8.37 4.47 2.94
N ALA A 122 9.07 5.50 3.43
CA ALA A 122 10.21 6.09 2.72
C ALA A 122 11.34 5.08 2.47
N PHE A 123 11.63 4.20 3.45
CA PHE A 123 12.57 3.11 3.30
C PHE A 123 12.14 2.10 2.22
N LEU A 124 10.88 1.63 2.25
CA LEU A 124 10.35 0.67 1.27
C LEU A 124 10.42 1.22 -0.15
N ILE A 125 10.12 2.51 -0.33
CA ILE A 125 10.21 3.22 -1.61
C ILE A 125 11.66 3.19 -2.13
N LYS A 126 12.63 3.55 -1.28
CA LYS A 126 14.05 3.48 -1.63
C LYS A 126 14.45 2.06 -2.04
N GLU A 127 14.11 1.06 -1.23
CA GLU A 127 14.54 -0.33 -1.47
C GLU A 127 13.87 -0.97 -2.69
N THR A 128 12.64 -0.57 -3.02
CA THR A 128 11.88 -1.21 -4.12
C THR A 128 12.13 -0.53 -5.46
N ILE A 129 12.13 0.80 -5.49
CA ILE A 129 12.21 1.57 -6.74
C ILE A 129 13.45 2.45 -6.83
N GLY A 130 14.34 2.39 -5.85
CA GLY A 130 15.63 3.10 -5.88
C GLY A 130 15.51 4.61 -5.73
N LEU A 131 14.40 5.12 -5.19
CA LEU A 131 14.16 6.55 -5.04
C LEU A 131 14.27 6.96 -3.59
N LEU A 132 15.14 7.91 -3.30
CA LEU A 132 15.23 8.52 -1.98
C LEU A 132 14.94 10.01 -2.10
N TYR A 133 13.81 10.39 -1.53
CA TYR A 133 13.32 11.74 -1.44
C TYR A 133 14.02 12.49 -0.31
N SER A 134 14.29 13.78 -0.53
CA SER A 134 14.69 14.67 0.57
C SER A 134 13.51 14.92 1.52
N LYS A 135 13.80 15.35 2.75
CA LYS A 135 12.77 15.69 3.75
C LYS A 135 11.77 16.72 3.22
N GLY A 136 12.25 17.75 2.53
CA GLY A 136 11.38 18.78 1.92
C GLY A 136 10.51 18.26 0.78
N GLN A 137 10.96 17.25 0.02
CA GLN A 137 10.12 16.58 -0.97
C GLN A 137 9.06 15.71 -0.31
N LEU A 138 9.42 14.94 0.73
CA LEU A 138 8.45 14.15 1.50
C LEU A 138 7.37 15.03 2.13
N GLN A 139 7.75 16.19 2.67
CA GLN A 139 6.81 17.19 3.18
C GLN A 139 5.80 17.63 2.09
N LYS A 140 6.29 18.05 0.91
CA LYS A 140 5.40 18.43 -0.21
C LYS A 140 4.48 17.29 -0.65
N MET A 141 4.98 16.05 -0.65
CA MET A 141 4.17 14.87 -0.99
C MET A 141 3.07 14.64 0.06
N LEU A 142 3.38 14.81 1.35
CA LEU A 142 2.40 14.76 2.44
C LEU A 142 1.37 15.89 2.32
N ASP A 143 1.77 17.11 1.97
CA ASP A 143 0.85 18.23 1.75
C ASP A 143 -0.15 17.91 0.63
N VAL A 144 0.32 17.36 -0.49
CA VAL A 144 -0.55 16.96 -1.60
C VAL A 144 -1.46 15.80 -1.18
N TYR A 145 -0.93 14.82 -0.46
CA TYR A 145 -1.71 13.71 0.08
C TYR A 145 -2.82 14.20 1.02
N HIS A 146 -2.50 15.16 1.89
CA HIS A 146 -3.45 15.80 2.80
C HIS A 146 -4.56 16.52 2.05
N ASN A 147 -4.18 17.46 1.18
CA ASN A 147 -5.12 18.30 0.43
C ASN A 147 -6.03 17.48 -0.50
N SER A 148 -5.52 16.36 -1.03
CA SER A 148 -6.31 15.45 -1.87
C SER A 148 -7.10 14.40 -1.08
N ARG A 149 -6.99 14.41 0.26
CA ARG A 149 -7.52 13.40 1.18
C ARG A 149 -7.20 11.99 0.70
N GLY A 150 -5.91 11.73 0.48
CA GLY A 150 -5.42 10.51 -0.16
C GLY A 150 -5.85 9.22 0.53
N TRP A 151 -6.06 9.23 1.85
CA TRP A 151 -6.58 8.08 2.62
C TRP A 151 -8.02 7.70 2.26
N LEU A 152 -8.76 8.62 1.62
CA LEU A 152 -10.10 8.37 1.10
C LEU A 152 -10.10 7.93 -0.35
N TYR A 153 -8.94 7.73 -0.98
CA TYR A 153 -8.91 7.15 -2.32
C TYR A 153 -9.64 5.79 -2.35
N SER A 154 -10.51 5.57 -3.33
CA SER A 154 -11.34 4.34 -3.38
C SER A 154 -10.54 3.04 -3.52
N GLY A 155 -9.30 3.11 -4.03
CA GLY A 155 -8.39 1.97 -4.09
C GLY A 155 -7.49 1.82 -2.85
N ALA A 156 -7.59 2.72 -1.87
CA ALA A 156 -6.79 2.65 -0.65
C ALA A 156 -7.29 1.56 0.30
N ASN A 157 -6.36 0.71 0.75
CA ASN A 157 -6.58 -0.36 1.71
C ASN A 157 -5.34 -0.50 2.62
N LEU A 158 -5.44 -1.29 3.70
CA LEU A 158 -4.34 -1.40 4.67
C LEU A 158 -3.08 -2.10 4.13
N LEU A 159 -3.19 -2.85 3.03
CA LEU A 159 -2.08 -3.60 2.43
C LEU A 159 -1.25 -2.75 1.46
N ASN A 160 -1.75 -1.61 1.00
CA ASN A 160 -1.15 -0.84 -0.10
C ASN A 160 -0.79 0.61 0.25
N VAL A 161 -0.83 0.98 1.53
CA VAL A 161 -0.59 2.35 2.03
C VAL A 161 0.64 3.03 1.40
N PRO A 162 1.84 2.41 1.31
CA PRO A 162 3.02 3.07 0.73
C PRO A 162 2.81 3.49 -0.72
N TRP A 163 2.16 2.64 -1.50
CA TRP A 163 1.99 2.83 -2.94
C TRP A 163 0.87 3.81 -3.25
N ILE A 164 -0.19 3.82 -2.44
CA ILE A 164 -1.26 4.80 -2.56
C ILE A 164 -0.77 6.19 -2.15
N PHE A 165 0.13 6.29 -1.17
CA PHE A 165 0.80 7.55 -0.88
C PHE A 165 1.53 8.09 -2.11
N LEU A 166 2.33 7.27 -2.81
CA LEU A 166 2.99 7.68 -4.06
C LEU A 166 2.01 8.08 -5.16
N TYR A 167 0.95 7.29 -5.37
CA TYR A 167 -0.07 7.56 -6.38
C TYR A 167 -0.79 8.90 -6.14
N GLN A 168 -1.12 9.20 -4.87
CA GLN A 168 -1.83 10.43 -4.50
C GLN A 168 -0.90 11.64 -4.35
N ALA A 169 0.42 11.44 -4.22
CA ALA A 169 1.40 12.53 -4.15
C ALA A 169 1.60 13.29 -5.47
N ARG A 170 0.98 12.85 -6.58
CA ARG A 170 1.06 13.49 -7.91
C ARG A 170 2.51 13.59 -8.42
N SER A 171 2.73 14.38 -9.47
CA SER A 171 4.06 14.55 -10.07
C SER A 171 5.01 15.35 -9.17
N GLN A 172 6.24 14.88 -9.02
CA GLN A 172 7.30 15.52 -8.23
C GLN A 172 8.51 15.81 -9.11
N ASN A 173 9.14 16.98 -8.93
CA ASN A 173 10.38 17.28 -9.64
C ASN A 173 11.54 16.42 -9.09
N VAL A 174 12.41 15.92 -9.98
CA VAL A 174 13.53 15.04 -9.60
C VAL A 174 14.72 15.79 -8.97
N ALA A 175 14.76 17.12 -9.03
CA ALA A 175 15.87 17.90 -8.48
C ALA A 175 16.09 17.60 -7.00
N GLY A 176 17.35 17.36 -6.63
CA GLY A 176 17.75 17.04 -5.27
C GLY A 176 17.41 15.62 -4.79
N MET A 177 16.68 14.83 -5.59
CA MET A 177 16.41 13.42 -5.30
C MET A 177 17.68 12.59 -5.46
N ARG A 178 17.79 11.49 -4.70
CA ARG A 178 18.82 10.46 -4.94
C ARG A 178 18.21 9.28 -5.69
N ILE A 179 18.83 8.90 -6.80
CA ILE A 179 18.33 7.85 -7.70
C ILE A 179 19.33 6.69 -7.70
N TYR A 180 19.01 5.58 -7.04
CA TYR A 180 19.89 4.43 -6.87
C TYR A 180 19.83 3.41 -8.02
N LYS A 181 18.72 3.33 -8.76
CA LYS A 181 18.63 2.45 -9.94
C LYS A 181 19.43 3.02 -11.11
N GLU A 182 20.33 2.21 -11.65
CA GLU A 182 21.18 2.61 -12.79
C GLU A 182 20.37 2.83 -14.06
N GLU A 183 19.32 2.03 -14.28
CA GLU A 183 18.47 2.11 -15.46
C GLU A 183 17.75 3.46 -15.54
N ILE A 184 17.32 3.98 -14.38
CA ILE A 184 16.72 5.30 -14.25
C ILE A 184 17.75 6.38 -14.55
N ARG A 185 18.94 6.31 -13.92
CA ARG A 185 20.02 7.29 -14.16
C ARG A 185 20.43 7.33 -15.62
N ALA A 186 20.67 6.16 -16.22
CA ALA A 186 21.04 6.03 -17.62
C ALA A 186 19.95 6.59 -18.56
N ALA A 187 18.67 6.37 -18.26
CA ALA A 187 17.57 6.97 -19.03
C ALA A 187 17.54 8.50 -18.94
N MET A 188 17.76 9.06 -17.74
CA MET A 188 17.85 10.51 -17.54
C MET A 188 19.04 11.12 -18.28
N LEU A 189 20.22 10.49 -18.24
CA LEU A 189 21.42 10.95 -18.98
C LEU A 189 21.22 10.89 -20.49
N ARG A 190 20.53 9.88 -21.01
CA ARG A 190 20.18 9.80 -22.45
C ARG A 190 19.21 10.90 -22.87
N TYR A 191 18.30 11.30 -21.98
CA TYR A 191 17.36 12.40 -22.25
C TYR A 191 18.05 13.77 -22.22
N ASN A 192 18.99 13.99 -21.30
CA ASN A 192 19.78 15.20 -21.22
C ASN A 192 21.18 14.91 -20.67
N ASP A 193 22.18 15.01 -21.54
CA ASP A 193 23.59 14.69 -21.27
C ASP A 193 24.30 15.70 -20.35
N ARG A 194 23.66 16.86 -20.09
CA ARG A 194 24.14 17.85 -19.11
C ARG A 194 23.75 17.51 -17.68
N LEU A 195 22.82 16.57 -17.48
CA LEU A 195 22.53 16.05 -16.16
C LEU A 195 23.74 15.29 -15.64
N THR A 196 24.01 15.43 -14.36
CA THR A 196 25.05 14.65 -13.69
C THR A 196 24.52 14.10 -12.37
N PHE A 197 25.20 13.08 -11.87
CA PHE A 197 24.95 12.50 -10.56
C PHE A 197 26.23 12.61 -9.74
N ASN A 198 26.11 12.99 -8.46
CA ASN A 198 27.26 13.00 -7.56
C ASN A 198 27.55 11.57 -7.02
N GLU A 199 28.58 11.44 -6.18
CA GLU A 199 28.98 10.17 -5.54
C GLU A 199 27.88 9.52 -4.66
N TYR A 200 26.87 10.30 -4.25
CA TYR A 200 25.71 9.84 -3.47
C TYR A 200 24.46 9.63 -4.34
N ASN A 201 24.61 9.62 -5.66
CA ASN A 201 23.55 9.52 -6.65
C ASN A 201 22.50 10.64 -6.60
N ASN A 202 22.84 11.82 -6.05
CA ASN A 202 21.98 12.99 -6.14
C ASN A 202 21.93 13.50 -7.57
N VAL A 203 20.74 13.85 -8.05
CA VAL A 203 20.56 14.53 -9.33
C VAL A 203 21.10 15.97 -9.23
N ILE A 204 22.07 16.30 -10.08
CA ILE A 204 22.67 17.63 -10.18
C ILE A 204 22.31 18.26 -11.52
N PHE A 205 21.68 19.43 -11.48
CA PHE A 205 21.39 20.23 -12.67
C PHE A 205 22.52 21.22 -12.95
N PRO A 206 22.80 21.55 -14.23
CA PRO A 206 23.76 22.58 -14.58
C PRO A 206 23.39 23.93 -13.96
N LYS A 207 24.40 24.70 -13.54
CA LYS A 207 24.18 26.02 -12.95
C LYS A 207 23.46 26.94 -13.94
N GLY A 208 22.33 27.52 -13.51
CA GLY A 208 21.54 28.43 -14.33
C GLY A 208 20.60 27.75 -15.34
N GLU A 209 20.57 26.42 -15.38
CA GLU A 209 19.63 25.67 -16.23
C GLU A 209 18.56 25.00 -15.38
N PHE A 210 17.30 25.17 -15.78
CA PHE A 210 16.19 24.38 -15.24
C PHE A 210 15.91 23.23 -16.21
N ILE A 211 16.17 22.00 -15.75
CA ILE A 211 15.81 20.80 -16.50
C ILE A 211 14.48 20.29 -15.96
N GLU A 212 13.45 20.41 -16.78
CA GLU A 212 12.13 19.87 -16.46
C GLU A 212 12.18 18.35 -16.56
N LEU A 213 12.28 17.71 -15.39
CA LEU A 213 12.14 16.26 -15.21
C LEU A 213 11.28 16.01 -13.98
N ASN A 214 10.18 15.31 -14.19
CA ASN A 214 9.22 15.00 -13.15
C ASN A 214 9.01 13.50 -13.07
N ILE A 215 8.85 13.00 -11.86
CA ILE A 215 8.43 11.64 -11.60
C ILE A 215 6.96 11.63 -11.19
N SER A 216 6.21 10.67 -11.70
CA SER A 216 4.80 10.47 -11.37
C SER A 216 4.51 8.98 -11.24
N PHE A 217 3.48 8.69 -10.45
CA PHE A 217 2.96 7.36 -10.29
C PHE A 217 1.52 7.36 -10.79
N ILE A 218 1.24 6.55 -11.81
CA ILE A 218 -0.03 6.57 -12.52
C ILE A 218 -0.57 5.15 -12.74
N HIS A 219 -1.79 5.05 -13.26
CA HIS A 219 -2.39 3.78 -13.67
C HIS A 219 -2.45 2.71 -12.57
N HIS A 220 -2.81 3.11 -11.34
CA HIS A 220 -3.08 2.15 -10.27
C HIS A 220 -4.18 1.17 -10.68
N LYS A 221 -3.90 -0.13 -10.55
CA LYS A 221 -4.82 -1.22 -10.91
C LYS A 221 -4.88 -2.27 -9.80
N GLN A 222 -6.07 -2.82 -9.59
CA GLN A 222 -6.34 -3.92 -8.65
C GLN A 222 -7.09 -5.04 -9.37
N THR A 223 -6.50 -6.24 -9.38
CA THR A 223 -7.07 -7.42 -10.02
C THR A 223 -7.14 -8.58 -9.02
N ILE A 224 -8.22 -9.35 -9.05
CA ILE A 224 -8.32 -10.61 -8.31
C ILE A 224 -8.08 -11.74 -9.29
N VAL A 225 -7.04 -12.53 -9.08
CA VAL A 225 -6.73 -13.75 -9.84
C VAL A 225 -6.65 -14.90 -8.85
N ASN A 226 -7.45 -15.94 -9.04
CA ASN A 226 -7.48 -17.12 -8.15
C ASN A 226 -7.60 -16.75 -6.67
N GLU A 227 -8.55 -15.86 -6.33
CA GLU A 227 -8.81 -15.40 -4.96
C GLU A 227 -7.64 -14.64 -4.28
N ARG A 228 -6.61 -14.27 -5.05
CA ARG A 228 -5.48 -13.43 -4.63
C ARG A 228 -5.54 -12.05 -5.28
N LEU A 229 -5.21 -11.04 -4.50
CA LEU A 229 -5.09 -9.67 -4.96
C LEU A 229 -3.74 -9.45 -5.62
N THR A 230 -3.76 -8.89 -6.83
CA THR A 230 -2.60 -8.33 -7.51
C THR A 230 -2.85 -6.85 -7.73
N GLU A 231 -1.94 -6.02 -7.22
CA GLU A 231 -1.97 -4.57 -7.40
C GLU A 231 -0.72 -4.09 -8.12
N THR A 232 -0.89 -3.09 -8.99
CA THR A 232 0.20 -2.50 -9.75
C THR A 232 0.08 -0.99 -9.86
N LEU A 233 1.21 -0.33 -10.09
CA LEU A 233 1.33 1.11 -10.34
C LEU A 233 2.41 1.33 -11.39
N GLU A 234 2.24 2.32 -12.26
CA GLU A 234 3.24 2.67 -13.27
C GLU A 234 4.04 3.89 -12.79
N LEU A 235 5.34 3.73 -12.63
CA LEU A 235 6.28 4.83 -12.39
C LEU A 235 6.70 5.40 -13.73
N ASN A 236 6.49 6.69 -13.93
CA ASN A 236 6.89 7.41 -15.12
C ASN A 236 7.77 8.60 -14.78
N ILE A 237 8.88 8.73 -15.50
CA ILE A 237 9.70 9.94 -15.51
C ILE A 237 9.46 10.63 -16.84
N THR A 238 9.04 11.88 -16.78
CA THR A 238 8.73 12.69 -17.95
C THR A 238 9.57 13.95 -17.98
N GLY A 239 9.99 14.32 -19.18
CA GLY A 239 10.69 15.54 -19.50
C GLY A 239 9.75 16.67 -19.90
N ARG A 240 10.35 17.74 -20.45
CA ARG A 240 9.66 18.89 -21.03
C ARG A 240 8.65 18.44 -22.08
N LYS A 241 7.47 19.07 -22.11
CA LYS A 241 6.34 18.68 -23.00
C LYS A 241 5.88 17.23 -22.80
N ASN A 242 6.04 16.66 -21.60
CA ASN A 242 5.63 15.30 -21.24
C ASN A 242 6.32 14.19 -22.06
N VAL A 243 7.53 14.42 -22.57
CA VAL A 243 8.31 13.36 -23.23
C VAL A 243 8.60 12.26 -22.21
N LEU A 244 8.21 11.02 -22.50
CA LEU A 244 8.52 9.88 -21.62
C LEU A 244 10.01 9.57 -21.67
N VAL A 245 10.66 9.60 -20.50
CA VAL A 245 12.10 9.33 -20.33
C VAL A 245 12.33 7.91 -19.82
N TYR A 246 11.52 7.48 -18.86
CA TYR A 246 11.58 6.15 -18.26
C TYR A 246 10.19 5.73 -17.79
N SER A 247 9.90 4.43 -17.87
CA SER A 247 8.68 3.83 -17.36
C SER A 247 8.99 2.46 -16.73
N GLU A 248 8.34 2.15 -15.62
CA GLU A 248 8.43 0.86 -14.95
C GLU A 248 7.10 0.48 -14.31
N LEU A 249 6.66 -0.76 -14.52
CA LEU A 249 5.50 -1.32 -13.83
C LEU A 249 5.93 -1.86 -12.47
N ILE A 250 5.43 -1.25 -11.40
CA ILE A 250 5.64 -1.67 -10.02
C ILE A 250 4.53 -2.65 -9.64
N THR A 251 4.90 -3.85 -9.22
CA THR A 251 3.98 -4.83 -8.61
C THR A 251 4.06 -4.72 -7.09
N PHE A 252 2.90 -4.71 -6.42
CA PHE A 252 2.86 -4.53 -4.97
C PHE A 252 3.18 -5.84 -4.26
N HIS A 253 4.27 -5.84 -3.52
CA HIS A 253 4.66 -6.89 -2.59
C HIS A 253 4.11 -6.57 -1.20
N HIS A 254 2.82 -6.83 -0.98
CA HIS A 254 2.09 -6.45 0.25
C HIS A 254 2.75 -7.00 1.53
N GLU A 255 3.31 -8.20 1.45
CA GLU A 255 4.03 -8.87 2.54
C GLU A 255 5.27 -8.09 3.01
N ARG A 256 5.94 -7.35 2.11
CA ARG A 256 7.13 -6.55 2.49
C ARG A 256 6.75 -5.41 3.42
N PHE A 257 5.64 -4.71 3.12
CA PHE A 257 5.19 -3.62 3.98
C PHE A 257 4.66 -4.17 5.31
N SER A 258 3.81 -5.20 5.29
CA SER A 258 3.34 -5.85 6.51
C SER A 258 4.49 -6.36 7.39
N GLY A 259 5.53 -6.92 6.79
CA GLY A 259 6.75 -7.34 7.51
C GLY A 259 7.49 -6.16 8.15
N LEU A 260 7.62 -5.04 7.45
CA LEU A 260 8.22 -3.82 8.00
C LEU A 260 7.41 -3.26 9.17
N VAL A 261 6.09 -3.21 9.07
CA VAL A 261 5.23 -2.71 10.14
C VAL A 261 5.38 -3.58 11.40
N ASN A 262 5.40 -4.91 11.24
CA ASN A 262 5.54 -5.87 12.35
C ASN A 262 6.98 -6.06 12.87
N SER A 263 7.98 -5.46 12.22
CA SER A 263 9.37 -5.58 12.66
C SER A 263 9.56 -4.95 14.04
N LYS A 264 10.09 -5.75 14.97
CA LYS A 264 10.50 -5.30 16.32
C LYS A 264 11.84 -4.56 16.31
N ASN A 265 12.53 -4.52 15.17
CA ASN A 265 13.80 -3.82 15.07
C ASN A 265 13.55 -2.31 14.94
N GLU A 266 13.75 -1.59 16.05
CA GLU A 266 13.58 -0.14 16.09
C GLU A 266 14.84 0.65 15.73
N GLN A 267 15.98 -0.01 15.53
CA GLN A 267 17.27 0.66 15.30
C GLN A 267 17.28 1.53 14.04
N PHE A 268 16.43 1.20 13.06
CA PHE A 268 16.34 1.91 11.78
C PHE A 268 15.17 2.90 11.71
N ARG A 269 14.47 3.13 12.82
CA ARG A 269 13.36 4.08 12.86
C ARG A 269 13.88 5.50 12.70
N GLN A 270 13.27 6.25 11.80
CA GLN A 270 13.51 7.70 11.64
C GLN A 270 12.30 8.44 12.17
N TYR A 271 12.22 8.56 13.50
CA TYR A 271 11.07 9.14 14.18
C TYR A 271 10.79 10.60 13.77
N ASP A 272 11.78 11.33 13.27
CA ASP A 272 11.56 12.70 12.77
C ASP A 272 10.68 12.73 11.50
N LEU A 273 10.70 11.67 10.68
CA LEU A 273 9.77 11.50 9.55
C LEU A 273 8.36 11.16 10.05
N VAL A 274 8.24 10.36 11.10
CA VAL A 274 6.96 10.01 11.73
C VAL A 274 6.31 11.26 12.33
N GLU A 275 7.06 12.05 13.10
CA GLU A 275 6.56 13.30 13.68
C GLU A 275 6.18 14.32 12.60
N MET A 276 6.93 14.38 11.49
CA MET A 276 6.56 15.21 10.35
C MET A 276 5.21 14.79 9.77
N ALA A 277 5.01 13.50 9.47
CA ALA A 277 3.73 13.00 8.98
C ALA A 277 2.58 13.26 9.96
N ARG A 278 2.83 13.06 11.26
CA ARG A 278 1.85 13.33 12.33
C ARG A 278 1.45 14.80 12.36
N SER A 279 2.41 15.73 12.27
CA SER A 279 2.14 17.17 12.30
C SER A 279 1.31 17.68 11.11
N MET A 280 1.29 16.93 10.01
CA MET A 280 0.65 17.33 8.76
C MET A 280 -0.69 16.62 8.50
N LEU A 281 -0.91 15.46 9.11
CA LEU A 281 -2.07 14.61 8.85
C LEU A 281 -2.98 14.38 10.07
N ASN A 282 -2.57 14.79 11.27
CA ASN A 282 -3.46 14.77 12.46
C ASN A 282 -4.43 15.95 12.50
#